data_AF-A0A524B3A3-F1
#
_entry.id   AF-A0A524B3A3-F1
#
_cell.length_a   1.000
_cell.length_b   1.000
_cell.length_c   1.000
_cell.angle_alpha   90.00
_cell.angle_beta   90.00
_cell.angle_gamma   90.00
#
_symmetry.space_group_name_H-M   'P 1'
#
loop_
_entity.id
_entity.type
_entity.pdbx_description
1 polymer ?
#
loop_
_entity_poly.entity_id
_entity_poly.type
_entity_poly.pdbx_seq_one_letter_code
_entity_poly.pdbx_strand_id
1 'polypeptide(L)'
;MLDGLGTKVAPVEPVLRDFNGLTMRRIALVELGNSPQAMPYTERKVDRGAVFFWDAGKRVYELVDSTGKAYVMQALCIGVDPKISEAVLPSLGSRLAVPEGWSYRTRLLDEELVVDTTSTMATVLQDEFENSYTLPY
;
A
#
# COMPACT_ATOMS: atom_id res chain seq x y z
N MET A 1 -4.68 -1.37 -10.81
CA MET A 1 -4.91 -1.23 -9.35
C MET A 1 -4.98 -2.61 -8.69
N LEU A 2 -5.05 -2.71 -7.34
CA LEU A 2 -5.23 -3.98 -6.60
C LEU A 2 -6.48 -4.73 -7.11
N ASP A 3 -6.36 -6.01 -7.45
CA ASP A 3 -7.46 -6.82 -7.97
C ASP A 3 -8.18 -7.63 -6.88
N GLY A 4 -7.44 -8.03 -5.83
CA GLY A 4 -8.00 -8.86 -4.77
C GLY A 4 -7.34 -8.67 -3.40
N LEU A 5 -8.12 -8.93 -2.36
CA LEU A 5 -7.69 -8.97 -0.96
C LEU A 5 -8.11 -10.28 -0.31
N GLY A 6 -7.15 -11.02 0.23
CA GLY A 6 -7.34 -12.14 1.13
C GLY A 6 -6.89 -11.81 2.56
N THR A 7 -7.40 -12.57 3.54
CA THR A 7 -6.94 -12.48 4.93
C THR A 7 -6.38 -13.82 5.37
N LYS A 8 -5.39 -13.80 6.26
CA LYS A 8 -5.07 -14.99 7.04
C LYS A 8 -6.30 -15.34 7.87
N VAL A 9 -6.84 -16.53 7.68
CA VAL A 9 -7.72 -17.16 8.67
C VAL A 9 -6.82 -17.67 9.80
N ALA A 10 -6.20 -16.77 10.55
CA ALA A 10 -5.49 -17.16 11.75
C ALA A 10 -6.53 -17.65 12.77
N PRO A 11 -6.36 -18.81 13.41
CA PRO A 11 -7.25 -19.32 14.45
C PRO A 11 -7.22 -18.50 15.76
N VAL A 12 -6.68 -17.29 15.73
CA VAL A 12 -6.66 -16.38 16.89
C VAL A 12 -8.05 -15.73 17.02
N GLU A 13 -8.58 -15.73 18.24
CA GLU A 13 -9.85 -15.06 18.51
C GLU A 13 -9.82 -13.60 18.01
N PRO A 14 -10.88 -13.16 17.31
CA PRO A 14 -10.95 -11.80 16.82
C PRO A 14 -10.96 -10.84 18.01
N VAL A 15 -10.09 -9.83 17.97
CA VAL A 15 -10.20 -8.70 18.91
C VAL A 15 -11.35 -7.81 18.44
N LEU A 16 -12.44 -7.85 19.19
CA LEU A 16 -13.65 -7.07 18.94
C LEU A 16 -13.71 -5.86 19.88
N ARG A 17 -14.20 -4.73 19.38
CA ARG A 17 -14.55 -3.56 20.20
C ARG A 17 -15.83 -2.91 19.68
N ASP A 18 -16.62 -2.36 20.59
CA ASP A 18 -17.78 -1.54 20.24
C ASP A 18 -17.36 -0.07 20.04
N PHE A 19 -17.91 0.53 18.99
CA PHE A 19 -17.83 1.97 18.74
C PHE A 19 -19.23 2.50 18.49
N ASN A 20 -19.87 3.06 19.52
CA ASN A 20 -21.23 3.62 19.46
C ASN A 20 -22.28 2.64 18.92
N GLY A 21 -22.24 1.37 19.36
CA GLY A 21 -23.16 0.32 18.92
C GLY A 21 -22.74 -0.39 17.63
N LEU A 22 -21.58 -0.03 17.05
CA LEU A 22 -20.98 -0.74 15.93
C LEU A 22 -19.87 -1.63 16.46
N THR A 23 -20.12 -2.93 16.51
CA THR A 23 -19.09 -3.92 16.82
C THR A 23 -18.12 -4.05 15.66
N MET A 24 -16.86 -3.68 15.88
CA MET A 24 -15.78 -3.75 14.91
C MET A 24 -14.74 -4.81 15.32
N ARG A 25 -14.14 -5.45 14.31
CA ARG A 25 -12.99 -6.35 14.47
C ARG A 25 -11.70 -5.60 14.14
N ARG A 26 -10.64 -5.82 14.92
CA ARG A 26 -9.29 -5.35 14.56
C ARG A 26 -8.79 -6.09 13.32
N ILE A 27 -8.59 -5.35 12.23
CA ILE A 27 -8.09 -5.89 10.96
C ILE A 27 -6.59 -5.58 10.76
N ALA A 28 -6.10 -4.49 11.35
CA ALA A 28 -4.69 -4.13 11.29
C ALA A 28 -4.24 -3.36 12.55
N LEU A 29 -2.93 -3.35 12.80
CA LEU A 29 -2.26 -2.54 13.81
C LEU A 29 -1.12 -1.75 13.16
N VAL A 30 -1.04 -0.46 13.46
CA VAL A 30 0.05 0.43 13.07
C VAL A 30 0.58 1.10 14.33
N GLU A 31 1.89 1.00 14.56
CA GLU A 31 2.55 1.74 15.63
C GLU A 31 2.90 3.15 15.14
N LEU A 32 2.23 4.16 15.72
CA LEU A 32 2.40 5.56 15.30
C LEU A 32 3.59 6.25 16.00
N GLY A 33 4.12 5.66 17.07
CA GLY A 33 5.17 6.24 17.89
C GLY A 33 4.81 7.65 18.40
N ASN A 34 5.83 8.48 18.62
CA ASN A 34 5.66 9.87 19.08
C ASN A 34 5.41 10.87 17.94
N SER A 35 5.44 10.42 16.69
CA SER A 35 5.25 11.24 15.50
C SER A 35 4.15 10.62 14.63
N PRO A 36 2.88 10.81 15.01
CA PRO A 36 1.76 10.12 14.37
C PRO A 36 1.53 10.58 12.92
N GLN A 37 2.10 11.71 12.52
CA GLN A 37 1.91 12.30 11.20
C GLN A 37 2.60 11.47 10.11
N ALA A 38 1.87 11.12 9.05
CA ALA A 38 2.43 10.44 7.90
C ALA A 38 3.30 11.43 7.10
N MET A 39 4.58 11.12 6.95
CA MET A 39 5.47 11.83 6.04
C MET A 39 5.57 11.03 4.74
N PRO A 40 5.46 11.67 3.57
CA PRO A 40 5.67 11.00 2.29
C PRO A 40 7.01 10.25 2.24
N TYR A 41 7.04 9.14 1.51
CA TYR A 41 8.22 8.32 1.26
C TYR A 41 8.87 7.74 2.51
N THR A 42 8.15 7.70 3.64
CA THR A 42 8.61 7.11 4.89
C THR A 42 7.93 5.76 5.10
N GLU A 43 8.73 4.71 5.24
CA GLU A 43 8.21 3.36 5.52
C GLU A 43 7.49 3.31 6.87
N ARG A 44 6.39 2.57 6.91
CA ARG A 44 5.68 2.16 8.12
C ARG A 44 5.49 0.65 8.11
N LYS A 45 5.53 0.05 9.31
CA LYS A 45 5.22 -1.37 9.51
C LYS A 45 3.76 -1.51 9.93
N VAL A 46 3.05 -2.41 9.26
CA VAL A 46 1.64 -2.69 9.52
C VAL A 46 1.45 -4.18 9.78
N ASP A 47 0.95 -4.53 10.95
CA ASP A 47 0.53 -5.88 11.25
C ASP A 47 -0.93 -6.04 10.81
N ARG A 48 -1.14 -6.58 9.60
CA ARG A 48 -2.47 -6.75 8.97
C ARG A 48 -2.80 -8.18 8.57
N GLY A 49 -1.83 -9.08 8.54
CA GLY A 49 -2.06 -10.49 8.21
C GLY A 49 -2.80 -10.71 6.88
N ALA A 50 -2.45 -9.99 5.82
CA ALA A 50 -3.25 -9.94 4.58
C ALA A 50 -2.47 -10.39 3.34
N VAL A 51 -3.20 -10.92 2.35
CA VAL A 51 -2.64 -11.28 1.03
C VAL A 51 -3.27 -10.39 -0.03
N PHE A 52 -2.44 -9.70 -0.80
CA PHE A 52 -2.85 -8.76 -1.85
C PHE A 52 -2.47 -9.35 -3.21
N PHE A 53 -3.36 -9.25 -4.19
CA PHE A 53 -3.16 -9.83 -5.52
C PHE A 53 -3.33 -8.78 -6.62
N TRP A 54 -2.47 -8.85 -7.63
CA TRP A 54 -2.60 -8.16 -8.90
C TRP A 54 -2.48 -9.20 -10.02
N ASP A 55 -3.47 -9.25 -10.90
CA ASP A 55 -3.55 -10.30 -11.93
C ASP A 55 -2.44 -10.12 -12.98
N ALA A 56 -2.05 -11.23 -13.63
CA ALA A 56 -1.25 -11.16 -14.85
C ALA A 56 -1.94 -10.30 -15.92
N GLY A 57 -1.15 -9.57 -16.71
CA GLY A 57 -1.63 -8.62 -17.71
C GLY A 57 -2.08 -7.27 -17.15
N LYS A 58 -2.01 -7.06 -15.83
CA LYS A 58 -2.34 -5.76 -15.21
C LYS A 58 -1.14 -4.85 -15.20
N ARG A 59 -1.41 -3.54 -15.35
CA ARG A 59 -0.40 -2.51 -15.12
C ARG A 59 -0.33 -2.21 -13.63
N VAL A 60 0.86 -2.34 -13.06
CA VAL A 60 1.20 -1.86 -11.73
C VAL A 60 1.97 -0.55 -11.81
N TYR A 61 1.89 0.20 -10.71
CA TYR A 61 2.49 1.52 -10.54
C TYR A 61 3.46 1.43 -9.37
N GLU A 62 4.73 1.74 -9.61
CA GLU A 62 5.81 1.43 -8.70
C GLU A 62 6.60 2.69 -8.33
N LEU A 63 6.86 2.85 -7.04
CA LEU A 63 7.95 3.69 -6.54
C LEU A 63 9.18 2.79 -6.34
N VAL A 64 10.32 3.17 -6.91
CA VAL A 64 11.58 2.45 -6.76
C VAL A 64 12.52 3.34 -5.98
N ASP A 65 12.98 2.89 -4.81
CA ASP A 65 13.93 3.65 -4.01
C ASP A 65 15.34 3.62 -4.59
N SER A 66 16.24 4.40 -3.98
CA SER A 66 17.64 4.51 -4.39
C SER A 66 18.45 3.20 -4.28
N THR A 67 17.92 2.18 -3.59
CA THR A 67 18.51 0.83 -3.49
C THR A 67 17.93 -0.15 -4.50
N GLY A 68 16.91 0.26 -5.26
CA GLY A 68 16.21 -0.57 -6.24
C GLY A 68 14.98 -1.29 -5.69
N LYS A 69 14.58 -1.04 -4.44
CA LYS A 69 13.38 -1.64 -3.85
C LYS A 69 12.14 -1.04 -4.49
N ALA A 70 11.29 -1.88 -5.08
CA ALA A 70 10.08 -1.46 -5.77
C ALA A 70 8.82 -1.66 -4.90
N TYR A 71 8.16 -0.57 -4.53
CA TYR A 71 6.89 -0.56 -3.81
C TYR A 71 5.75 -0.43 -4.82
N VAL A 72 4.75 -1.29 -4.72
CA VAL A 72 3.61 -1.36 -5.66
C VAL A 72 2.41 -0.63 -5.07
N MET A 73 1.77 0.24 -5.86
CA MET A 73 0.59 0.98 -5.43
C MET A 73 -0.58 0.02 -5.11
N GLN A 74 -1.05 0.08 -3.86
CA GLN A 74 -2.21 -0.65 -3.38
C GLN A 74 -3.49 0.20 -3.36
N ALA A 75 -3.37 1.52 -3.18
CA ALA A 75 -4.51 2.42 -3.08
C ALA A 75 -4.22 3.80 -3.69
N LEU A 76 -5.12 4.26 -4.56
CA LEU A 76 -5.19 5.63 -5.07
C LEU A 76 -5.95 6.48 -4.05
N CYS A 77 -5.45 7.66 -3.73
CA CYS A 77 -6.13 8.63 -2.86
C CYS A 77 -6.59 9.85 -3.66
N ILE A 78 -7.83 10.29 -3.41
CA ILE A 78 -8.39 11.53 -3.99
C ILE A 78 -8.47 12.68 -2.98
N GLY A 79 -7.92 12.48 -1.76
CA GLY A 79 -8.01 13.44 -0.66
C GLY A 79 -7.21 14.71 -0.92
N VAL A 80 -6.00 14.57 -1.49
CA VAL A 80 -5.11 15.70 -1.83
C VAL A 80 -5.45 16.30 -3.19
N ASP A 81 -5.66 15.45 -4.20
CA ASP A 81 -6.07 15.87 -5.54
C ASP A 81 -7.36 15.15 -5.96
N PRO A 82 -8.53 15.81 -5.84
CA PRO A 82 -9.82 15.21 -6.21
C PRO A 82 -9.97 14.88 -7.71
N LYS A 83 -9.06 15.38 -8.56
CA LYS A 83 -9.09 15.13 -10.01
C LYS A 83 -8.20 13.97 -10.43
N ILE A 84 -7.42 13.40 -9.52
CA ILE A 84 -6.60 12.23 -9.82
C ILE A 84 -7.51 11.03 -10.13
N SER A 85 -7.09 10.20 -11.07
CA SER A 85 -7.81 9.01 -11.52
C SER A 85 -6.82 7.94 -11.98
N GLU A 86 -7.28 6.70 -12.13
CA GLU A 86 -6.43 5.63 -12.63
C GLU A 86 -5.85 5.93 -14.03
N ALA A 87 -6.58 6.67 -14.87
CA ALA A 87 -6.15 7.02 -16.23
C ALA A 87 -4.90 7.91 -16.26
N VAL A 88 -4.63 8.70 -15.21
CA VAL A 88 -3.45 9.58 -15.15
C VAL A 88 -2.25 8.94 -14.47
N LEU A 89 -2.44 7.79 -13.81
CA LEU A 89 -1.37 7.07 -13.12
C LEU A 89 -0.17 6.73 -14.00
N PRO A 90 -0.32 6.31 -15.28
CA PRO A 90 0.83 6.07 -16.15
C PRO A 90 1.81 7.25 -16.28
N SER A 91 1.31 8.47 -16.08
CA SER A 91 2.10 9.71 -16.11
C SER A 91 2.39 10.32 -14.74
N LEU A 92 1.97 9.69 -13.64
CA LEU A 92 2.03 10.27 -12.29
C LEU A 92 3.47 10.67 -11.90
N GLY A 93 4.48 9.91 -12.34
CA GLY A 93 5.88 10.19 -12.03
C GLY A 93 6.38 11.60 -12.40
N SER A 94 5.78 12.27 -13.40
CA SER A 94 6.15 13.67 -13.74
C SER A 94 5.62 14.71 -12.74
N ARG A 95 4.69 14.29 -11.88
CA ARG A 95 4.06 15.12 -10.84
C ARG A 95 4.63 14.86 -9.45
N LEU A 96 5.31 13.73 -9.26
CA LEU A 96 5.81 13.32 -7.96
C LEU A 96 7.12 14.05 -7.61
N ALA A 97 7.20 14.57 -6.40
CA ALA A 97 8.41 15.08 -5.78
C ALA A 97 9.16 13.94 -5.06
N VAL A 98 9.56 12.91 -5.82
CA VAL A 98 10.26 11.74 -5.25
C VAL A 98 11.63 12.14 -4.67
N PRO A 99 12.11 11.46 -3.60
CA PRO A 99 13.44 11.71 -3.05
C PRO A 99 14.57 11.48 -4.05
N GLU A 100 15.75 12.02 -3.76
CA GLU A 100 16.93 11.82 -4.61
C GLU A 100 17.25 10.32 -4.79
N GLY A 101 17.51 9.92 -6.04
CA GLY A 101 17.77 8.54 -6.41
C GLY A 101 16.54 7.63 -6.50
N TRP A 102 15.35 8.13 -6.12
CA TRP A 102 14.10 7.40 -6.32
C TRP A 102 13.56 7.61 -7.73
N SER A 103 12.73 6.68 -8.19
CA SER A 103 12.02 6.81 -9.47
C SER A 103 10.60 6.27 -9.37
N TYR A 104 9.76 6.73 -10.29
CA TYR A 104 8.44 6.18 -10.52
C TYR A 104 8.43 5.45 -11.85
N ARG A 105 7.85 4.25 -11.90
CA ARG A 105 7.67 3.51 -13.14
C ARG A 105 6.33 2.78 -13.18
N THR A 106 5.97 2.34 -14.38
CA THR A 106 4.89 1.37 -14.56
C THR A 106 5.45 0.08 -15.11
N ARG A 107 4.80 -1.03 -14.77
CA ARG A 107 5.16 -2.35 -15.25
C ARG A 107 3.89 -3.11 -15.63
N LEU A 108 3.91 -3.75 -16.78
CA LEU A 108 2.90 -4.75 -17.13
C LEU A 108 3.33 -6.06 -16.47
N LEU A 109 2.42 -6.69 -15.73
CA LEU A 109 2.69 -7.97 -15.07
C LEU A 109 2.61 -9.10 -16.11
N ASP A 110 3.68 -9.89 -16.26
CA ASP A 110 3.64 -11.12 -17.07
C ASP A 110 3.01 -12.29 -16.30
N GLU A 111 3.10 -12.25 -14.98
CA GLU A 111 2.54 -13.22 -14.04
C GLU A 111 1.83 -12.51 -12.87
N GLU A 112 0.97 -13.22 -12.15
CA GLU A 112 0.29 -12.68 -10.97
C GLU A 112 1.32 -12.22 -9.92
N LEU A 113 1.11 -11.02 -9.39
CA LEU A 113 1.87 -10.53 -8.26
C LEU A 113 1.09 -10.78 -6.98
N VAL A 114 1.70 -11.50 -6.03
CA VAL A 114 1.14 -11.79 -4.71
C VAL A 114 1.98 -11.15 -3.63
N VAL A 115 1.34 -10.37 -2.76
CA VAL A 115 1.95 -9.80 -1.55
C VAL A 115 1.23 -10.35 -0.32
N ASP A 116 1.72 -11.47 0.17
CA ASP A 116 1.40 -12.20 1.40
C ASP A 116 2.17 -11.66 2.62
N THR A 117 1.43 -10.95 3.47
CA THR A 117 1.90 -10.44 4.76
C THR A 117 1.25 -11.19 5.92
N THR A 118 0.89 -12.46 5.74
CA THR A 118 0.20 -13.28 6.73
C THR A 118 1.12 -13.76 7.86
N SER A 119 2.42 -13.81 7.62
CA SER A 119 3.43 -14.25 8.60
C SER A 119 4.42 -13.15 8.98
N THR A 120 4.33 -11.98 8.36
CA THR A 120 5.28 -10.87 8.51
C THR A 120 4.53 -9.53 8.53
N MET A 121 5.14 -8.50 9.10
CA MET A 121 4.59 -7.15 9.01
C MET A 121 4.72 -6.62 7.58
N ALA A 122 3.64 -6.03 7.06
CA ALA A 122 3.68 -5.31 5.80
C ALA A 122 4.56 -4.06 5.92
N THR A 123 5.28 -3.74 4.84
CA THR A 123 6.01 -2.47 4.72
C THR A 123 5.27 -1.60 3.73
N VAL A 124 4.78 -0.45 4.20
CA VAL A 124 3.99 0.48 3.39
C VAL A 124 4.57 1.88 3.44
N LEU A 125 4.31 2.68 2.42
CA LEU A 125 4.58 4.11 2.42
C LEU A 125 3.50 4.83 1.63
N GLN A 126 3.50 6.16 1.71
CA GLN A 126 2.65 7.03 0.90
C GLN A 126 3.48 8.01 0.09
N ASP A 127 2.98 8.45 -1.07
CA ASP A 127 3.48 9.65 -1.73
C ASP A 127 2.81 10.91 -1.17
N GLU A 128 3.18 12.10 -1.67
CA GLU A 128 2.60 13.37 -1.25
C GLU A 128 1.14 13.59 -1.67
N PHE A 129 0.61 12.73 -2.55
CA PHE A 129 -0.82 12.67 -2.87
C PHE A 129 -1.57 11.65 -2.01
N GLU A 130 -0.91 11.08 -1.00
CA GLU A 130 -1.41 10.05 -0.09
C GLU A 130 -1.75 8.71 -0.75
N ASN A 131 -1.32 8.49 -2.00
CA ASN A 131 -1.43 7.15 -2.60
C ASN A 131 -0.57 6.19 -1.78
N SER A 132 -1.12 5.02 -1.48
CA SER A 132 -0.45 4.03 -0.64
C SER A 132 0.22 2.95 -1.47
N TYR A 133 1.45 2.61 -1.12
CA TYR A 133 2.26 1.58 -1.76
C TYR A 133 2.67 0.53 -0.73
N THR A 134 2.81 -0.71 -1.17
CA THR A 134 3.28 -1.83 -0.35
C THR A 134 4.51 -2.45 -0.99
N LEU A 135 5.46 -2.88 -0.17
CA LEU A 135 6.62 -3.63 -0.64
C LEU A 135 6.24 -5.10 -0.91
N PRO A 136 6.42 -5.63 -2.14
CA PRO A 136 6.51 -7.07 -2.39
C PRO A 136 7.85 -7.58 -1.82
N TYR A 137 7.81 -8.63 -1.01
CA TYR A 137 8.98 -9.23 -0.37
C TYR A 137 9.74 -10.17 -1.30
#